data_AF-A0AAN8I2Z9-F1
#
_entry.id   AF-A0AAN8I2Z9-F1
#
_cell.length_a   1.000
_cell.length_b   1.000
_cell.length_c   1.000
_cell.angle_alpha   90.00
_cell.angle_beta   90.00
_cell.angle_gamma   90.00
#
_symmetry.space_group_name_H-M   'P 1'
#
loop_
_entity.id
_entity.type
_entity.pdbx_description
1 polymer ?
#
loop_
_entity_poly.entity_id
_entity_poly.type
_entity_poly.pdbx_seq_one_letter_code
_entity_poly.pdbx_strand_id
1 'polypeptide(L)'
;MTTFPPDFRMLSGDNKRRTITIPVPDPPKSFWSEADITQDALRQNAIGFNCLGSDPPEGSLQRHSLPSKALLDRSCSVGLRLELMFPSCWDGLHRDSSDHRSHVAFPSLVQDGVCPDGYPWRLPTLLYEVSWQTTVFANRSGSFVLANGDPTGLSYHGDFMSGWDPSLLQSAGEQCTDSSGDISACSLFDIESEPCQFALPAELRAEDYHGPRIGLPGIGLPYRH
;
A
#
# COMPACT_ATOMS: atom_id res chain seq x y z
N MET A 1 -14.33 2.76 -17.41
CA MET A 1 -13.49 2.97 -16.22
C MET A 1 -13.20 4.46 -16.14
N THR A 2 -13.47 5.09 -15.01
CA THR A 2 -13.22 6.53 -14.83
C THR A 2 -11.88 6.67 -14.13
N THR A 3 -10.98 7.48 -14.69
CA THR A 3 -9.67 7.73 -14.07
C THR A 3 -9.76 8.71 -12.91
N PHE A 4 -8.67 8.86 -12.16
CA PHE A 4 -8.61 9.80 -11.05
C PHE A 4 -8.80 11.24 -11.55
N PRO A 5 -9.73 12.03 -11.00
CA PRO A 5 -9.84 13.43 -11.35
C PRO A 5 -8.58 14.21 -10.92
N PRO A 6 -8.35 15.42 -11.47
CA PRO A 6 -7.26 16.29 -11.02
C PRO A 6 -7.30 16.49 -9.50
N ASP A 7 -6.13 16.50 -8.86
CA ASP A 7 -5.96 16.70 -7.42
C ASP A 7 -6.63 15.62 -6.55
N PHE A 8 -7.01 14.47 -7.12
CA PHE A 8 -7.60 13.39 -6.34
C PHE A 8 -6.63 12.89 -5.28
N ARG A 9 -7.12 12.72 -4.05
CA ARG A 9 -6.30 12.30 -2.90
C ARG A 9 -7.03 11.23 -2.12
N MET A 10 -6.32 10.20 -1.68
CA MET A 10 -6.89 9.21 -0.77
C MET A 10 -5.83 8.58 0.10
N LEU A 11 -6.26 8.00 1.22
CA LEU A 11 -5.41 7.30 2.16
C LEU A 11 -5.88 5.85 2.33
N SER A 12 -4.94 4.91 2.29
CA SER A 12 -5.18 3.52 2.68
C SER A 12 -4.40 3.14 3.95
N GLY A 13 -4.89 2.15 4.70
CA GLY A 13 -4.35 1.77 6.00
C GLY A 13 -4.71 2.77 7.11
N ASP A 14 -4.04 2.66 8.28
CA ASP A 14 -4.34 3.50 9.45
C ASP A 14 -3.17 3.69 10.42
N ASN A 15 -2.54 4.86 10.42
CA ASN A 15 -1.38 5.17 11.27
C ASN A 15 -1.61 5.05 12.80
N LYS A 16 -2.87 4.98 13.26
CA LYS A 16 -3.22 4.84 14.68
C LYS A 16 -3.62 3.43 15.09
N ARG A 17 -3.82 2.50 14.15
CA ARG A 17 -4.26 1.14 14.50
C ARG A 17 -3.15 0.38 15.24
N ARG A 18 -3.54 -0.32 16.30
CA ARG A 18 -2.65 -1.17 17.13
C ARG A 18 -3.25 -2.55 17.44
N THR A 19 -4.45 -2.81 16.94
CA THR A 19 -5.19 -4.06 17.16
C THR A 19 -5.75 -4.56 15.84
N ILE A 20 -5.72 -5.86 15.65
CA ILE A 20 -6.37 -6.54 14.53
C ILE A 20 -7.72 -7.08 14.99
N THR A 21 -8.75 -6.91 14.16
CA THR A 21 -10.12 -7.37 14.46
C THR A 21 -10.69 -8.32 13.41
N ILE A 22 -9.92 -8.59 12.35
CA ILE A 22 -10.22 -9.57 11.31
C ILE A 22 -9.63 -10.94 11.67
N PRO A 23 -10.18 -12.05 11.13
CA PRO A 23 -9.54 -13.35 11.21
C PRO A 23 -8.15 -13.33 10.54
N VAL A 24 -7.17 -14.04 11.11
CA VAL A 24 -5.87 -14.29 10.47
C VAL A 24 -5.48 -15.76 10.68
N PRO A 25 -5.28 -16.56 9.62
CA PRO A 25 -5.39 -16.18 8.21
C PRO A 25 -6.84 -15.90 7.79
N ASP A 26 -7.00 -15.13 6.72
CA ASP A 26 -8.31 -14.86 6.12
C ASP A 26 -9.02 -16.16 5.75
N PRO A 27 -10.33 -16.31 6.07
CA PRO A 27 -11.12 -17.36 5.46
C PRO A 27 -11.17 -17.14 3.94
N PRO A 28 -11.38 -18.19 3.13
CA PRO A 28 -11.55 -18.02 1.69
C PRO A 28 -12.63 -16.99 1.41
N LYS A 29 -12.38 -16.06 0.48
CA LYS A 29 -13.26 -14.91 0.19
C LYS A 29 -14.71 -15.28 -0.09
N SER A 30 -14.98 -16.49 -0.58
CA SER A 30 -16.32 -17.03 -0.79
C SER A 30 -17.13 -17.27 0.50
N PHE A 31 -16.47 -17.30 1.65
CA PHE A 31 -17.08 -17.48 2.97
C PHE A 31 -17.17 -16.17 3.76
N TRP A 32 -16.78 -15.04 3.18
CA TRP A 32 -16.87 -13.74 3.86
C TRP A 32 -18.33 -13.39 4.13
N SER A 33 -18.60 -13.05 5.39
CA SER A 33 -19.89 -12.57 5.87
C SER A 33 -19.97 -11.05 5.81
N GLU A 34 -21.12 -10.48 6.17
CA GLU A 34 -21.30 -9.02 6.28
C GLU A 34 -20.30 -8.38 7.25
N ALA A 35 -19.88 -9.09 8.30
CA ALA A 35 -18.89 -8.61 9.25
C ALA A 35 -17.48 -8.48 8.63
N ASP A 36 -17.15 -9.38 7.70
CA ASP A 36 -15.83 -9.44 7.03
C ASP A 36 -15.69 -8.40 5.91
N ILE A 37 -16.81 -7.86 5.43
CA ILE A 37 -16.84 -6.87 4.34
C ILE A 37 -17.19 -5.45 4.81
N THR A 38 -17.15 -5.19 6.12
CA THR A 38 -17.19 -3.82 6.62
C THR A 38 -15.98 -3.05 6.10
N GLN A 39 -16.11 -1.74 5.90
CA GLN A 39 -14.96 -0.92 5.44
C GLN A 39 -13.77 -0.97 6.41
N ASP A 40 -14.01 -1.20 7.71
CA ASP A 40 -12.93 -1.41 8.67
C ASP A 40 -12.20 -2.74 8.49
N ALA A 41 -12.94 -3.82 8.24
CA ALA A 41 -12.37 -5.14 7.96
C ALA A 41 -11.60 -5.13 6.63
N LEU A 42 -12.22 -4.60 5.56
CA LEU A 42 -11.59 -4.51 4.24
C LEU A 42 -10.30 -3.69 4.26
N ARG A 43 -10.25 -2.61 5.02
CA ARG A 43 -9.03 -1.81 5.20
C ARG A 43 -7.91 -2.57 5.90
N GLN A 44 -8.23 -3.51 6.79
CA GLN A 44 -7.22 -4.39 7.41
C GLN A 44 -6.76 -5.47 6.43
N ASN A 45 -7.71 -6.09 5.70
CA ASN A 45 -7.43 -7.06 4.64
C ASN A 45 -6.63 -6.43 3.46
N ALA A 46 -6.63 -5.10 3.34
CA ALA A 46 -5.90 -4.33 2.34
C ALA A 46 -4.39 -4.15 2.62
N ILE A 47 -3.88 -4.70 3.72
CA ILE A 47 -2.47 -4.60 4.11
C ILE A 47 -1.80 -5.98 3.99
N GLY A 48 -0.60 -6.04 3.40
CA GLY A 48 0.20 -7.25 3.30
C GLY A 48 1.62 -7.07 3.86
N PHE A 49 2.15 -8.11 4.50
CA PHE A 49 3.53 -8.23 4.99
C PHE A 49 4.08 -9.61 4.63
N ASN A 50 4.26 -9.83 3.33
CA ASN A 50 4.45 -11.16 2.77
C ASN A 50 5.94 -11.50 2.64
N CYS A 51 6.33 -12.71 3.03
CA CYS A 51 7.69 -13.20 2.85
C CYS A 51 7.98 -13.48 1.37
N LEU A 52 9.04 -12.87 0.86
CA LEU A 52 9.60 -13.20 -0.44
C LEU A 52 10.54 -14.40 -0.31
N GLY A 53 10.38 -15.38 -1.21
CA GLY A 53 11.16 -16.61 -1.22
C GLY A 53 10.74 -17.63 -0.14
N SER A 54 9.49 -17.56 0.34
CA SER A 54 8.91 -18.59 1.20
C SER A 54 8.50 -19.83 0.40
N ASP A 55 8.41 -20.97 1.07
CA ASP A 55 7.82 -22.21 0.53
C ASP A 55 6.74 -22.74 1.52
N PRO A 56 5.45 -22.76 1.14
CA PRO A 56 4.91 -22.27 -0.13
C PRO A 56 5.07 -20.75 -0.31
N PRO A 57 5.05 -20.24 -1.56
CA PRO A 57 5.04 -18.80 -1.82
C PRO A 57 3.83 -18.13 -1.17
N GLU A 58 4.06 -16.95 -0.59
CA GLU A 58 2.99 -16.13 -0.03
C GLU A 58 2.34 -15.27 -1.13
N GLY A 59 1.01 -15.30 -1.17
CA GLY A 59 0.21 -14.47 -2.07
C GLY A 59 0.10 -13.03 -1.59
N SER A 60 -0.36 -12.14 -2.47
CA SER A 60 -0.62 -10.75 -2.13
C SER A 60 -1.63 -10.62 -0.99
N LEU A 61 -1.40 -9.66 -0.11
CA LEU A 61 -2.21 -9.35 1.07
C LEU A 61 -2.47 -10.56 1.98
N GLN A 62 -1.57 -11.56 2.03
CA GLN A 62 -1.80 -12.77 2.83
C GLN A 62 -1.56 -12.56 4.33
N ARG A 63 -0.60 -11.70 4.70
CA ARG A 63 -0.28 -11.41 6.11
C ARG A 63 -0.60 -9.97 6.47
N HIS A 64 -1.43 -9.76 7.49
CA HIS A 64 -1.89 -8.41 7.87
C HIS A 64 -1.09 -7.77 9.02
N SER A 65 0.09 -8.28 9.35
CA SER A 65 0.95 -7.74 10.41
C SER A 65 2.43 -8.03 10.15
N LEU A 66 3.31 -7.20 10.70
CA LEU A 66 4.75 -7.33 10.58
C LEU A 66 5.21 -8.64 11.25
N PRO A 67 5.85 -9.56 10.51
CA PRO A 67 6.29 -10.82 11.09
C PRO A 67 7.42 -10.62 12.10
N SER A 68 7.50 -11.52 13.09
CA SER A 68 8.59 -11.50 14.05
C SER A 68 9.95 -11.74 13.36
N LYS A 69 11.03 -11.22 13.96
CA LYS A 69 12.40 -11.43 13.46
C LYS A 69 12.70 -12.91 13.19
N ALA A 70 12.29 -13.79 14.11
CA ALA A 70 12.49 -15.24 13.96
C ALA A 70 11.75 -15.84 12.76
N LEU A 71 10.57 -15.33 12.43
CA LEU A 71 9.83 -15.75 11.24
C LEU A 71 10.49 -15.20 9.97
N LEU A 72 10.89 -13.92 9.96
CA LEU A 72 11.60 -13.31 8.85
C LEU A 72 12.88 -14.09 8.52
N ASP A 73 13.72 -14.38 9.52
CA ASP A 73 14.98 -15.11 9.32
C ASP A 73 14.79 -16.53 8.77
N ARG A 74 13.68 -17.18 9.15
CA ARG A 74 13.40 -18.57 8.75
C ARG A 74 12.70 -18.68 7.40
N SER A 75 11.81 -17.74 7.08
CA SER A 75 10.82 -17.92 6.01
C SER A 75 10.90 -16.87 4.89
N CYS A 76 11.51 -15.71 5.14
CA CYS A 76 11.68 -14.64 4.15
C CYS A 76 13.10 -14.70 3.53
N SER A 77 13.38 -15.74 2.73
CA SER A 77 14.74 -16.00 2.21
C SER A 77 15.27 -14.96 1.22
N VAL A 78 14.39 -14.13 0.63
CA VAL A 78 14.74 -13.00 -0.24
C VAL A 78 14.55 -11.68 0.49
N GLY A 79 13.46 -11.54 1.24
CA GLY A 79 13.11 -10.32 1.95
C GLY A 79 11.65 -10.29 2.36
N LEU A 80 11.20 -9.13 2.81
CA LEU A 80 9.82 -8.86 3.20
C LEU A 80 9.20 -7.88 2.20
N ARG A 81 8.03 -8.19 1.67
CA ARG A 81 7.25 -7.27 0.84
C ARG A 81 6.08 -6.72 1.64
N LEU A 82 6.07 -5.40 1.81
CA LEU A 82 4.94 -4.66 2.35
C LEU A 82 4.02 -4.28 1.19
N GLU A 83 2.73 -4.46 1.40
CA GLU A 83 1.71 -4.24 0.40
C GLU A 83 0.59 -3.38 0.99
N LEU A 84 0.08 -2.46 0.18
CA LEU A 84 -1.05 -1.61 0.55
C LEU A 84 -1.97 -1.44 -0.66
N MET A 85 -3.16 -2.01 -0.56
CA MET A 85 -4.22 -1.83 -1.55
C MET A 85 -5.02 -0.58 -1.21
N PHE A 86 -5.31 0.26 -2.19
CA PHE A 86 -6.17 1.43 -2.02
C PHE A 86 -7.64 1.12 -2.32
N PRO A 87 -8.59 1.83 -1.67
CA PRO A 87 -9.99 1.75 -2.05
C PRO A 87 -10.18 2.19 -3.50
N SER A 88 -11.02 1.47 -4.24
CA SER A 88 -11.21 1.68 -5.69
C SER A 88 -12.65 2.04 -6.06
N CYS A 89 -13.52 2.31 -5.10
CA CYS A 89 -14.89 2.78 -5.32
C CYS A 89 -15.00 4.24 -4.90
N TRP A 90 -15.56 5.08 -5.76
CA TRP A 90 -15.61 6.52 -5.59
C TRP A 90 -17.05 7.05 -5.61
N ASP A 91 -17.34 8.04 -4.77
CA ASP A 91 -18.65 8.68 -4.68
C ASP A 91 -19.05 9.48 -5.93
N GLY A 92 -18.07 9.83 -6.77
CA GLY A 92 -18.27 10.61 -7.99
C GLY A 92 -18.42 12.11 -7.76
N LEU A 93 -18.29 12.57 -6.51
CA LEU A 93 -18.57 13.93 -6.09
C LEU A 93 -17.31 14.62 -5.58
N HIS A 94 -16.57 13.97 -4.69
CA HIS A 94 -15.47 14.61 -3.95
C HIS A 94 -14.12 14.06 -4.41
N ARG A 95 -13.19 14.95 -4.72
CA ARG A 95 -11.81 14.59 -5.08
C ARG A 95 -10.94 14.29 -3.86
N ASP A 96 -11.39 14.78 -2.71
CA ASP A 96 -10.74 14.60 -1.42
C ASP A 96 -11.80 14.80 -0.33
N SER A 97 -11.52 14.33 0.88
CA SER A 97 -12.30 14.57 2.09
C SER A 97 -11.36 14.97 3.23
N SER A 98 -11.88 15.57 4.31
CA SER A 98 -11.03 16.03 5.43
C SER A 98 -10.22 14.92 6.10
N ASP A 99 -10.62 13.67 5.91
CA ASP A 99 -9.97 12.46 6.41
C ASP A 99 -9.27 11.65 5.30
N HIS A 100 -9.25 12.15 4.06
CA HIS A 100 -8.74 11.50 2.85
C HIS A 100 -9.34 10.10 2.60
N ARG A 101 -10.51 9.79 3.16
CA ARG A 101 -11.10 8.44 3.17
C ARG A 101 -12.59 8.43 2.87
N SER A 102 -13.39 9.32 3.46
CA SER A 102 -14.86 9.27 3.40
C SER A 102 -15.47 9.42 1.99
N HIS A 103 -14.70 9.83 0.99
CA HIS A 103 -15.14 9.94 -0.41
C HIS A 103 -14.81 8.69 -1.26
N VAL A 104 -14.10 7.71 -0.67
CA VAL A 104 -13.75 6.43 -1.31
C VAL A 104 -14.12 5.23 -0.42
N ALA A 105 -14.32 4.08 -1.05
CA ALA A 105 -14.61 2.83 -0.37
C ALA A 105 -13.88 1.65 -1.02
N PHE A 106 -13.54 0.66 -0.21
CA PHE A 106 -13.10 -0.64 -0.71
C PHE A 106 -14.31 -1.38 -1.30
N PRO A 107 -14.14 -2.05 -2.46
CA PRO A 107 -15.10 -3.03 -2.92
C PRO A 107 -15.10 -4.27 -2.01
N SER A 108 -16.16 -5.07 -2.11
CA SER A 108 -16.43 -6.18 -1.18
C SER A 108 -15.33 -7.24 -1.06
N LEU A 109 -14.40 -7.33 -2.01
CA LEU A 109 -13.27 -8.28 -1.99
C LEU A 109 -11.89 -7.58 -1.98
N VAL A 110 -11.83 -6.38 -1.39
CA VAL A 110 -10.66 -5.50 -1.24
C VAL A 110 -10.20 -4.88 -2.55
N GLN A 111 -9.77 -5.68 -3.51
CA GLN A 111 -9.31 -5.22 -4.84
C GLN A 111 -10.39 -5.41 -5.92
N ASP A 112 -11.30 -6.36 -5.68
CA ASP A 112 -12.32 -6.90 -6.58
C ASP A 112 -13.71 -6.80 -5.93
N GLY A 113 -14.74 -7.25 -6.62
CA GLY A 113 -16.09 -7.34 -6.09
C GLY A 113 -16.88 -6.06 -6.26
N VAL A 114 -17.98 -5.96 -5.51
CA VAL A 114 -19.02 -4.94 -5.70
C VAL A 114 -18.69 -3.70 -4.89
N CYS A 115 -18.86 -2.52 -5.50
CA CYS A 115 -18.78 -1.26 -4.78
C CYS A 115 -20.01 -1.06 -3.90
N PRO A 116 -19.85 -0.57 -2.67
CA PRO A 116 -20.99 -0.32 -1.79
C PRO A 116 -21.86 0.82 -2.30
N ASP A 117 -23.12 0.85 -1.85
CA ASP A 117 -24.05 1.94 -2.14
C ASP A 117 -23.44 3.31 -1.79
N GLY A 118 -23.64 4.29 -2.67
CA GLY A 118 -23.05 5.63 -2.56
C GLY A 118 -21.69 5.79 -3.26
N TYR A 119 -21.05 4.70 -3.72
CA TYR A 119 -19.76 4.74 -4.42
C TYR A 119 -19.84 4.08 -5.82
N PRO A 120 -20.63 4.63 -6.76
CA PRO A 120 -20.96 3.95 -8.01
C PRO A 120 -19.81 3.90 -9.03
N TRP A 121 -18.74 4.67 -8.83
CA TRP A 121 -17.65 4.78 -9.80
C TRP A 121 -16.46 3.91 -9.42
N ARG A 122 -16.07 3.00 -10.32
CA ARG A 122 -14.85 2.21 -10.18
C ARG A 122 -13.64 2.99 -10.69
N LEU A 123 -12.71 3.24 -9.80
CA LEU A 123 -11.38 3.82 -10.09
C LEU A 123 -10.38 2.71 -10.47
N PRO A 124 -9.25 3.06 -11.11
CA PRO A 124 -8.09 2.17 -11.18
C PRO A 124 -7.71 1.69 -9.78
N THR A 125 -7.55 0.38 -9.61
CA THR A 125 -7.06 -0.18 -8.36
C THR A 125 -5.56 0.10 -8.24
N LEU A 126 -5.14 0.69 -7.12
CA LEU A 126 -3.72 0.92 -6.82
C LEU A 126 -3.25 -0.06 -5.75
N LEU A 127 -2.18 -0.77 -6.05
CA LEU A 127 -1.42 -1.57 -5.09
C LEU A 127 -0.03 -0.96 -4.97
N TYR A 128 0.35 -0.54 -3.78
CA TYR A 128 1.72 -0.15 -3.47
C TYR A 128 2.47 -1.35 -2.91
N GLU A 129 3.61 -1.70 -3.53
CA GLU A 129 4.50 -2.75 -3.08
C GLU A 129 5.86 -2.16 -2.70
N VAL A 130 6.33 -2.42 -1.49
CA VAL A 130 7.64 -1.99 -1.01
C VAL A 130 8.40 -3.20 -0.49
N SER A 131 9.51 -3.54 -1.14
CA SER A 131 10.33 -4.68 -0.77
C SER A 131 11.53 -4.27 0.07
N TRP A 132 11.73 -4.99 1.17
CA TRP A 132 12.82 -4.79 2.11
C TRP A 132 13.70 -6.04 2.15
N GLN A 133 15.00 -5.88 1.89
CA GLN A 133 15.97 -6.95 1.99
C GLN A 133 16.33 -7.22 3.46
N THR A 134 15.42 -7.84 4.21
CA THR A 134 15.58 -8.12 5.65
C THR A 134 16.72 -9.12 5.95
N THR A 135 17.10 -9.93 4.97
CA THR A 135 18.10 -11.00 5.08
C THR A 135 19.51 -10.51 5.44
N VAL A 136 19.85 -9.26 5.08
CA VAL A 136 21.14 -8.65 5.47
C VAL A 136 21.28 -8.50 6.99
N PHE A 137 20.18 -8.60 7.73
CA PHE A 137 20.12 -8.54 9.19
C PHE A 137 19.90 -9.91 9.86
N ALA A 138 19.95 -11.02 9.12
CA ALA A 138 19.67 -12.36 9.65
C ALA A 138 20.53 -12.71 10.89
N ASN A 139 21.83 -12.37 10.83
CA ASN A 139 22.78 -12.63 11.92
C ASN A 139 22.82 -11.52 13.00
N ARG A 140 21.84 -10.63 13.05
CA ARG A 140 21.73 -9.58 14.06
C ARG A 140 20.50 -9.79 14.93
N SER A 141 20.70 -9.72 16.25
CA SER A 141 19.60 -9.69 17.21
C SER A 141 18.88 -8.35 17.16
N GLY A 142 17.55 -8.36 17.33
CA GLY A 142 16.72 -7.17 17.34
C GLY A 142 15.33 -7.43 16.77
N SER A 143 14.60 -6.35 16.52
CA SER A 143 13.27 -6.35 15.91
C SER A 143 13.21 -5.31 14.80
N PHE A 144 12.42 -5.57 13.78
CA PHE A 144 12.04 -4.52 12.83
C PHE A 144 10.87 -3.73 13.39
N VAL A 145 10.86 -2.43 13.10
CA VAL A 145 9.77 -1.51 13.43
C VAL A 145 9.52 -0.62 12.22
N LEU A 146 8.26 -0.22 12.01
CA LEU A 146 7.94 0.80 11.02
C LEU A 146 8.48 2.16 11.48
N ALA A 147 8.69 3.07 10.52
CA ALA A 147 9.26 4.40 10.79
C ALA A 147 8.41 5.27 11.74
N ASN A 148 7.12 4.96 11.88
CA ASN A 148 6.23 5.58 12.87
C ASN A 148 6.31 4.94 14.27
N GLY A 149 7.30 4.07 14.50
CA GLY A 149 7.55 3.40 15.78
C GLY A 149 6.69 2.17 16.03
N ASP A 150 5.93 1.70 15.06
CA ASP A 150 5.06 0.53 15.23
C ASP A 150 5.82 -0.80 15.03
N PRO A 151 5.94 -1.64 16.07
CA PRO A 151 6.57 -2.95 15.96
C PRO A 151 5.61 -4.04 15.41
N THR A 152 4.33 -3.72 15.26
CA THR A 152 3.29 -4.70 14.88
C THR A 152 2.94 -4.64 13.39
N GLY A 153 3.25 -3.54 12.71
CA GLY A 153 2.89 -3.30 11.32
C GLY A 153 1.43 -2.89 11.09
N LEU A 154 0.58 -2.96 12.13
CA LEU A 154 -0.86 -2.67 12.02
C LEU A 154 -1.16 -1.22 11.66
N SER A 155 -0.19 -0.33 11.84
CA SER A 155 -0.29 1.08 11.51
C SER A 155 0.25 1.48 10.14
N TYR A 156 0.57 0.49 9.30
CA TYR A 156 0.97 0.74 7.94
C TYR A 156 -0.13 1.49 7.19
N HIS A 157 0.28 2.50 6.44
CA HIS A 157 -0.61 3.35 5.67
C HIS A 157 0.18 3.96 4.50
N GLY A 158 -0.56 4.55 3.58
CA GLY A 158 0.00 5.24 2.43
C GLY A 158 -1.02 6.22 1.88
N ASP A 159 -0.48 7.30 1.35
CA ASP A 159 -1.22 8.40 0.76
C ASP A 159 -1.03 8.37 -0.75
N PHE A 160 -2.12 8.58 -1.48
CA PHE A 160 -2.11 8.79 -2.91
C PHE A 160 -2.55 10.22 -3.21
N MET A 161 -1.84 10.87 -4.12
CA MET A 161 -2.25 12.12 -4.74
C MET A 161 -2.03 11.97 -6.23
N SER A 162 -3.09 12.19 -7.02
CA SER A 162 -3.00 12.10 -8.47
C SER A 162 -2.18 13.27 -9.01
N GLY A 163 -1.01 12.97 -9.57
CA GLY A 163 -0.19 13.89 -10.36
C GLY A 163 -0.23 13.62 -11.85
N TRP A 164 -1.07 12.68 -12.30
CA TRP A 164 -1.18 12.29 -13.70
C TRP A 164 -1.93 13.35 -14.51
N ASP A 165 -1.55 13.53 -15.78
CA ASP A 165 -2.43 14.21 -16.73
C ASP A 165 -3.71 13.36 -16.90
N PRO A 166 -4.91 13.91 -16.61
CA PRO A 166 -6.14 13.13 -16.63
C PRO A 166 -6.45 12.56 -18.02
N SER A 167 -6.13 13.28 -19.09
CA SER A 167 -6.41 12.85 -20.45
C SER A 167 -5.49 11.71 -20.89
N LEU A 168 -4.21 11.78 -20.51
CA LEU A 168 -3.25 10.72 -20.72
C LEU A 168 -3.63 9.46 -19.95
N LEU A 169 -3.95 9.61 -18.66
CA LEU A 169 -4.33 8.46 -17.83
C LEU A 169 -5.62 7.80 -18.34
N GLN A 170 -6.61 8.59 -18.77
CA GLN A 170 -7.83 8.07 -19.39
C GLN A 170 -7.51 7.28 -20.67
N SER A 171 -6.67 7.85 -21.54
CA SER A 171 -6.22 7.18 -22.76
C SER A 171 -5.49 5.87 -22.47
N ALA A 172 -4.63 5.86 -21.45
CA ALA A 172 -3.92 4.65 -21.01
C ALA A 172 -4.87 3.57 -20.52
N GLY A 173 -5.86 3.93 -19.70
CA GLY A 173 -6.87 2.97 -19.22
C GLY A 173 -7.73 2.36 -20.33
N GLU A 174 -7.88 3.04 -21.47
CA GLU A 174 -8.68 2.59 -22.61
C GLU A 174 -7.85 1.82 -23.66
N GLN A 175 -6.59 2.17 -23.85
CA GLN A 175 -5.76 1.65 -24.94
C GLN A 175 -4.72 0.63 -24.47
N CYS A 176 -4.29 0.70 -23.22
CA CYS A 176 -3.23 -0.14 -22.67
C CYS A 176 -3.82 -1.31 -21.87
N THR A 177 -4.62 -2.11 -22.54
CA THR A 177 -5.38 -3.24 -21.96
C THR A 177 -4.73 -4.59 -22.23
N ASP A 178 -3.45 -4.61 -22.59
CA ASP A 178 -2.74 -5.84 -22.87
C ASP A 178 -2.65 -6.71 -21.60
N SER A 179 -3.07 -7.96 -21.72
CA SER A 179 -3.16 -8.87 -20.58
C SER A 179 -1.83 -9.50 -20.17
N SER A 180 -0.74 -9.27 -20.92
CA SER A 180 0.58 -9.80 -20.55
C SER A 180 1.19 -9.06 -19.34
N GLY A 181 0.72 -7.85 -19.05
CA GLY A 181 1.32 -6.96 -18.05
C GLY A 181 2.63 -6.31 -18.52
N ASP A 182 3.01 -6.46 -19.79
CA ASP A 182 4.15 -5.76 -20.37
C ASP A 182 3.83 -4.28 -20.58
N ILE A 183 4.39 -3.43 -19.71
CA ILE A 183 4.22 -1.98 -19.79
C ILE A 183 4.75 -1.39 -21.11
N SER A 184 5.70 -2.05 -21.79
CA SER A 184 6.27 -1.58 -23.06
C SER A 184 5.32 -1.76 -24.25
N ALA A 185 4.28 -2.58 -24.10
CA ALA A 185 3.23 -2.71 -25.09
C ALA A 185 2.32 -1.46 -25.17
N CYS A 186 2.33 -0.61 -24.14
CA CYS A 186 1.55 0.63 -24.09
C CYS A 186 2.27 1.77 -24.82
N SER A 187 1.95 1.99 -26.10
CA SER A 187 2.57 3.06 -26.93
C SER A 187 2.34 4.50 -26.45
N LEU A 188 1.53 4.70 -25.41
CA LEU A 188 1.28 6.01 -24.80
C LEU A 188 2.37 6.44 -23.81
N PHE A 189 3.22 5.52 -23.37
CA PHE A 189 4.29 5.80 -22.41
C PHE A 189 5.66 5.51 -23.01
N ASP A 190 6.58 6.45 -22.80
CA ASP A 190 8.00 6.23 -23.02
C ASP A 190 8.62 5.70 -21.73
N ILE A 191 9.18 4.49 -21.78
CA ILE A 191 9.82 3.87 -20.62
C ILE A 191 11.24 4.41 -20.50
N GLU A 192 11.43 5.29 -19.53
CA GLU A 192 12.74 5.76 -19.13
C GLU A 192 13.45 4.69 -18.28
N SER A 193 14.67 4.34 -18.67
CA SER A 193 15.51 3.37 -17.94
C SER A 193 16.54 4.03 -17.02
N GLU A 194 16.68 5.35 -17.13
CA GLU A 194 17.64 6.11 -16.33
C GLU A 194 17.06 6.43 -14.94
N PRO A 195 17.87 6.31 -13.87
CA PRO A 195 17.42 6.64 -12.53
C PRO A 195 17.09 8.13 -12.44
N CYS A 196 15.85 8.43 -12.04
CA CYS A 196 15.42 9.80 -11.75
C CYS A 196 16.25 10.37 -10.59
N GLN A 197 17.14 11.32 -10.89
CA GLN A 197 17.92 12.04 -9.89
C GLN A 197 17.18 13.30 -9.48
N PHE A 198 16.62 13.31 -8.27
CA PHE A 198 16.10 14.51 -7.64
C PHE A 198 17.13 15.06 -6.65
N ALA A 199 17.22 16.39 -6.57
CA ALA A 199 18.02 17.02 -5.52
C ALA A 199 17.40 16.71 -4.16
N LEU A 200 18.20 16.25 -3.20
CA LEU A 200 17.74 16.02 -1.83
C LEU A 200 17.21 17.35 -1.26
N PRO A 201 15.93 17.41 -0.82
CA PRO A 201 15.37 18.61 -0.19
C PRO A 201 16.25 19.12 0.95
N ALA A 202 16.33 20.44 1.09
CA ALA A 202 17.23 21.07 2.05
C ALA A 202 16.97 20.62 3.49
N GLU A 203 15.71 20.32 3.79
CA GLU A 203 15.17 19.87 5.06
C GLU A 203 15.70 18.48 5.45
N LEU A 204 16.05 17.64 4.48
CA LEU A 204 16.52 16.27 4.69
C LEU A 204 18.06 16.17 4.73
N ARG A 205 18.79 17.22 4.33
CA ARG A 205 20.26 17.17 4.24
C ARG A 205 20.97 16.96 5.57
N ALA A 206 20.37 17.38 6.67
CA ALA A 206 20.93 17.25 8.01
C ALA A 206 20.54 15.93 8.70
N GLU A 207 19.73 15.09 8.05
CA GLU A 207 19.24 13.86 8.63
C GLU A 207 20.26 12.72 8.49
N ASP A 208 20.72 12.18 9.61
CA ASP A 208 21.53 10.94 9.62
C ASP A 208 20.62 9.70 9.59
N TYR A 209 20.37 9.19 8.40
CA TYR A 209 19.59 7.97 8.18
C TYR A 209 20.45 6.69 8.06
N HIS A 210 21.78 6.79 8.15
CA HIS A 210 22.68 5.65 7.99
C HIS A 210 22.86 4.85 9.30
N GLY A 211 22.74 5.50 10.47
CA GLY A 211 22.78 4.86 11.79
C GLY A 211 24.14 4.20 12.13
N PRO A 212 24.27 3.56 13.31
CA PRO A 212 23.27 3.35 14.38
C PRO A 212 22.99 4.63 15.19
N ARG A 213 21.74 4.80 15.65
CA ARG A 213 21.24 5.99 16.39
C ARG A 213 20.29 5.62 17.52
N ILE A 214 20.13 6.53 18.50
CA ILE A 214 19.32 6.31 19.72
C ILE A 214 17.80 6.28 19.43
N GLY A 215 17.33 6.92 18.35
CA GLY A 215 15.92 6.96 17.96
C GLY A 215 15.73 6.91 16.45
N LEU A 216 14.49 6.83 15.97
CA LEU A 216 14.19 6.72 14.54
C LEU A 216 14.56 7.99 13.75
N PRO A 217 14.90 7.88 12.46
CA PRO A 217 14.91 9.02 11.54
C PRO A 217 13.53 9.70 11.48
N GLY A 218 13.52 10.99 11.12
CA GLY A 218 12.32 11.83 10.98
C GLY A 218 11.94 12.65 12.21
N ILE A 219 12.60 12.45 13.35
CA ILE A 219 12.38 13.21 14.60
C ILE A 219 12.90 14.65 14.42
N GLY A 220 12.08 15.53 13.83
CA GLY A 220 12.43 16.93 13.59
C GLY A 220 11.83 17.53 12.31
N LEU A 221 11.33 16.68 11.40
CA LEU A 221 10.57 17.15 10.26
C LEU A 221 9.14 17.50 10.71
N PRO A 222 8.62 18.69 10.39
CA PRO A 222 7.22 18.99 10.67
C PRO A 222 6.36 18.01 9.86
N TYR A 223 5.67 17.09 10.55
CA TYR A 223 4.58 16.32 9.97
C TYR A 223 3.48 17.31 9.58
N ARG A 224 3.50 17.79 8.34
CA ARG A 224 2.35 18.48 7.76
C ARG A 224 1.42 17.40 7.22
N HIS A 225 0.40 17.10 8.01
CA HIS A 225 -0.84 16.53 7.49
C HIS A 225 -1.53 17.59 6.60
#